data_AF-A0A7V4J0N6-F1
#
_entry.id   AF-A0A7V4J0N6-F1
#
_cell.length_a   1.000
_cell.length_b   1.000
_cell.length_c   1.000
_cell.angle_alpha   90.00
_cell.angle_beta   90.00
_cell.angle_gamma   90.00
#
_symmetry.space_group_name_H-M   'P 1'
#
loop_
_entity.id
_entity.type
_entity.pdbx_description
1 polymer ?
#
loop_
_entity_poly.entity_id
_entity_poly.type
_entity_poly.pdbx_seq_one_letter_code
_entity_poly.pdbx_strand_id
1 'polypeptide(L)' 'MRKLARWFRQRGWKPQQVQCFIPTPGTIASAMFWCGKDIEGQKIYVARTDAERMKQHYIIISKVKHKTTEET' A
#
# COMPACT_ATOMS: atom_id res chain seq x y z
N MET A 1 -2.30 5.19 -3.18
CA MET A 1 -1.08 4.42 -3.56
C MET A 1 -0.14 5.12 -4.54
N ARG A 2 -0.56 5.52 -5.76
CA ARG A 2 0.37 6.14 -6.74
C ARG A 2 1.07 7.41 -6.23
N LYS A 3 0.38 8.25 -5.44
CA LYS A 3 0.98 9.42 -4.78
C LYS A 3 2.13 9.02 -3.84
N LEU A 4 1.94 7.96 -3.05
CA LEU A 4 2.94 7.43 -2.14
C LEU A 4 4.14 6.83 -2.88
N ALA A 5 3.91 6.06 -3.95
CA ALA A 5 5.00 5.53 -4.79
C ALA A 5 5.85 6.65 -5.42
N ARG A 6 5.21 7.73 -5.91
CA ARG A 6 5.93 8.91 -6.41
C ARG A 6 6.75 9.59 -5.31
N TRP A 7 6.18 9.72 -4.10
CA TRP A 7 6.84 10.32 -2.95
C TRP A 7 8.10 9.53 -2.52
N PHE A 8 8.05 8.20 -2.54
CA PHE A 8 9.23 7.35 -2.31
C PHE A 8 10.29 7.54 -3.40
N ARG A 9 9.88 7.53 -4.67
CA ARG A 9 10.80 7.70 -5.81
C ARG A 9 11.54 9.03 -5.75
N GLN A 10 10.85 10.12 -5.41
CA GLN A 10 11.47 11.45 -5.24
C GLN A 10 12.54 11.48 -4.16
N ARG A 11 12.48 10.59 -3.17
CA ARG A 11 13.47 10.47 -2.08
C ARG A 11 14.51 9.37 -2.32
N GLY A 12 14.44 8.66 -3.44
CA GLY A 12 15.30 7.51 -3.71
C GLY A 12 15.05 6.31 -2.79
N TRP A 13 13.94 6.28 -2.05
CA TRP A 13 13.61 5.20 -1.11
C TRP A 13 13.03 3.99 -1.85
N LYS A 14 13.46 2.78 -1.44
CA LYS A 14 13.05 1.50 -2.02
C LYS A 14 12.45 0.59 -0.95
N PRO A 15 11.14 0.66 -0.69
CA PRO A 15 10.47 -0.21 0.28
C PRO A 15 10.67 -1.69 -0.08
N GLN A 16 11.11 -2.49 0.89
CA GLN A 16 11.28 -3.95 0.73
C GLN A 16 10.09 -4.75 1.27
N GLN A 17 9.38 -4.18 2.25
CA GLN A 17 8.24 -4.80 2.90
C GLN A 17 7.04 -3.83 2.88
N VAL A 18 5.86 -4.40 2.65
CA VAL A 18 4.57 -3.73 2.84
C VAL A 18 3.70 -4.64 3.70
N GLN A 19 2.95 -4.02 4.60
CA GLN A 19 2.07 -4.74 5.51
C GLN A 19 0.64 -4.24 5.32
N CYS A 20 -0.31 -5.15 5.40
CA CYS A 20 -1.72 -4.80 5.48
C CYS A 20 -1.99 -4.03 6.79
N PHE A 21 -2.81 -3.00 6.69
CA PHE A 21 -3.29 -2.30 7.87
C PHE A 21 -4.34 -3.16 8.59
N ILE A 22 -4.09 -3.48 9.86
CA ILE A 22 -5.00 -4.22 10.74
C ILE A 22 -5.32 -3.28 11.92
N PRO A 23 -6.47 -2.58 11.91
CA PRO A 23 -6.76 -1.60 12.93
C PRO A 23 -7.02 -2.29 14.29
N THR A 24 -6.59 -1.64 15.36
CA THR A 24 -6.89 -2.09 16.72
C THR A 24 -8.40 -1.99 16.97
N PRO A 25 -9.07 -3.05 17.45
CA PRO A 25 -10.48 -3.02 17.81
C PRO A 25 -10.81 -1.88 18.78
N GLY A 26 -12.02 -1.33 18.69
CA GLY A 26 -12.49 -0.23 19.55
C GLY A 26 -11.92 1.16 19.22
N THR A 27 -11.07 1.28 18.20
CA THR A 27 -10.54 2.59 17.76
C THR A 27 -11.34 3.20 16.62
N ILE A 28 -11.23 4.54 16.46
CA ILE A 28 -11.79 5.26 15.30
C ILE A 28 -11.25 4.67 13.99
N ALA A 29 -9.99 4.24 13.95
CA ALA A 29 -9.41 3.64 12.76
C ALA A 29 -10.11 2.32 12.36
N SER A 30 -10.55 1.52 13.33
CA SER A 30 -11.40 0.34 13.07
C SER A 30 -12.74 0.73 12.46
N ALA A 31 -13.40 1.76 13.02
CA ALA A 31 -14.67 2.26 12.49
C ALA A 31 -14.50 2.78 11.05
N MET A 32 -13.49 3.60 10.79
CA MET A 32 -13.16 4.13 9.47
C MET A 32 -12.87 3.02 8.46
N PHE A 33 -12.04 2.04 8.86
CA PHE A 33 -11.70 0.89 8.03
C PHE A 33 -12.95 0.05 7.70
N TRP A 34 -13.87 -0.11 8.65
CA TRP A 34 -15.12 -0.84 8.43
C TRP A 34 -16.09 -0.06 7.53
N CYS A 35 -16.36 1.21 7.84
CA CYS A 35 -17.37 1.99 7.12
C CYS A 35 -16.89 2.56 5.78
N GLY A 36 -15.58 2.62 5.55
CA GLY A 36 -15.00 3.22 4.35
C GLY A 36 -15.22 4.73 4.28
N LYS A 37 -15.29 5.39 5.45
CA LYS A 37 -15.38 6.85 5.58
C LYS A 37 -14.36 7.37 6.60
N ASP A 38 -13.94 8.61 6.43
CA ASP A 38 -13.15 9.31 7.45
C ASP A 38 -14.05 9.94 8.54
N ILE A 39 -13.43 10.70 9.44
CA ILE A 39 -14.09 11.35 10.57
C ILE A 39 -15.05 12.46 10.15
N GLU A 40 -14.91 13.00 8.94
CA GLU A 40 -15.79 14.01 8.35
C GLU A 40 -16.91 13.35 7.51
N GLY A 41 -16.91 12.02 7.40
CA GLY A 41 -17.86 11.26 6.60
C GLY A 41 -17.48 11.15 5.12
N GLN A 42 -16.31 11.65 4.71
CA GLN A 42 -15.84 11.54 3.33
C GLN A 42 -15.42 10.11 3.03
N LYS A 43 -15.70 9.65 1.80
CA LYS A 43 -15.36 8.27 1.40
C LYS A 43 -13.85 8.08 1.36
N ILE A 44 -13.37 7.03 2.03
CA ILE A 44 -12.00 6.56 1.93
C ILE A 44 -11.94 5.21 1.22
N TYR A 45 -10.92 5.03 0.39
CA TYR A 45 -10.69 3.74 -0.27
C TYR A 45 -10.11 2.73 0.72
N VAL A 46 -10.78 1.58 0.87
CA VAL A 46 -10.32 0.43 1.64
C VAL A 46 -10.28 -0.80 0.73
N ALA A 47 -9.10 -1.41 0.58
CA ALA A 47 -8.97 -2.66 -0.16
C ALA A 47 -9.61 -3.82 0.63
N ARG A 48 -10.68 -4.41 0.09
CA ARG A 48 -11.44 -5.48 0.75
C ARG A 48 -10.97 -6.86 0.32
N THR A 49 -10.59 -6.99 -0.94
CA THR A 49 -10.14 -8.25 -1.54
C THR A 49 -8.62 -8.33 -1.59
N ASP A 50 -8.09 -9.55 -1.64
CA ASP A 50 -6.65 -9.76 -1.77
C ASP A 50 -6.12 -9.26 -3.11
N ALA A 51 -6.91 -9.39 -4.18
CA ALA A 51 -6.56 -8.83 -5.50
C ALA A 51 -6.33 -7.31 -5.42
N GLU A 52 -7.19 -6.58 -4.70
CA GLU A 52 -7.02 -5.15 -4.48
C GLU A 52 -5.77 -4.83 -3.66
N ARG A 53 -5.51 -5.58 -2.59
CA ARG A 53 -4.29 -5.43 -1.76
C ARG A 53 -3.03 -5.67 -2.59
N MET A 54 -3.01 -6.74 -3.38
CA MET A 54 -1.88 -7.07 -4.25
C MET A 54 -1.64 -6.00 -5.32
N LYS A 55 -2.71 -5.45 -5.92
CA LYS A 55 -2.60 -4.33 -6.85
C LYS A 55 -1.92 -3.12 -6.18
N GLN A 56 -2.21 -2.85 -4.92
CA GLN A 56 -1.54 -1.79 -4.16
C GLN A 56 -0.08 -2.11 -3.85
N HIS A 57 0.24 -3.36 -3.50
CA HIS A 57 1.61 -3.81 -3.26
C HIS A 57 2.49 -3.61 -4.50
N TYR A 58 2.01 -4.00 -5.68
CA TYR A 58 2.76 -3.83 -6.93
C TYR A 58 3.01 -2.37 -7.33
N ILE A 59 2.18 -1.44 -6.86
CA ILE A 59 2.40 0.00 -7.08
C ILE A 59 3.58 0.53 -6.24
N ILE A 60 3.79 -0.02 -5.04
CA ILE A 60 4.87 0.41 -4.12
C ILE A 60 6.15 -0.37 -4.37
N ILE A 61 6.06 -1.70 -4.41
CA ILE A 61 7.21 -2.58 -4.57
C ILE A 61 7.43 -2.76 -6.06
N SER A 62 8.23 -1.87 -6.63
CA SER A 62 8.81 -2.09 -7.95
C SER A 62 9.72 -3.32 -7.88
N LYS A 63 9.37 -4.41 -8.59
CA LYS A 63 10.27 -5.57 -8.73
C LYS A 63 11.61 -5.07 -9.24
N VAL A 64 12.66 -5.22 -8.42
CA VAL A 64 14.03 -5.15 -8.91
C VAL A 64 14.13 -6.24 -9.98
N LYS A 65 14.38 -5.87 -11.24
CA LYS A 65 14.84 -6.85 -12.22
C LYS A 65 16.17 -7.35 -11.66
N HIS A 66 16.25 -8.60 -11.22
CA HIS A 66 17.53 -9.27 -11.14
C HIS A 66 18.10 -9.20 -12.56
N LYS A 67 19.20 -8.46 -12.76
CA LYS A 67 20.02 -8.66 -13.95
C LYS A 67 20.52 -10.09 -13.83
N THR A 68 20.03 -10.98 -14.68
CA THR A 68 20.71 -12.25 -14.92
C THR A 68 22.04 -11.84 -15.54
N THR A 69 23.10 -11.82 -14.74
CA THR A 69 24.46 -11.80 -15.26
C THR A 69 24.70 -13.22 -15.77
N GLU A 70 24.34 -13.47 -17.03
CA GLU A 70 24.95 -14.57 -17.78
C GLU A 70 26.29 -14.02 -18.23
N GLU A 71 27.30 -14.28 -17.41
CA GLU A 71 28.71 -14.12 -17.75
C GLU A 71 29.10 -15.24 -18.73
N THR A 72 29.89 -14.82 -19.71
CA THR A 72 30.63 -15.56 -20.75
C THR A 72 31.17 -16.93 -20.37
#